data_AF-X0R221-F1
#
_entry.id   AF-X0R221-F1
#
_cell.length_a   1.000
_cell.length_b   1.000
_cell.length_c   1.000
_cell.angle_alpha   90.00
_cell.angle_beta   90.00
_cell.angle_gamma   90.00
#
_symmetry.space_group_name_H-M   'P 1'
#
loop_
_entity.id
_entity.type
_entity.pdbx_description
1 polymer ?
#
loop_
_entity_poly.entity_id
_entity_poly.type
_entity_poly.pdbx_seq_one_letter_code
_entity_poly.pdbx_strand_id
1 'polypeptide(L)'
;MSEVGFIVIEDGWNEQSLLALKQQVGCTLFALQTTDKHIDRFEVIDGIIICKAGEVGQVMTVFESVLSDWDKVGIDVNDIKRSCGAEKTAKFIQARVTGKPDSEQVKSAVNHLLNQIPEGLSIQYMMLDIESDHKLSLDEFF
;
A
#
# COMPACT_ATOMS: atom_id res chain seq x y z
N MET A 1 15.34 11.83 -2.97
CA MET A 1 14.33 12.33 -3.91
C MET A 1 13.01 11.70 -3.51
N SER A 2 11.89 12.42 -3.55
CA SER A 2 10.57 11.80 -3.35
C SER A 2 10.24 11.00 -4.61
N GLU A 3 10.70 9.75 -4.67
CA GLU A 3 10.57 8.87 -5.83
C GLU A 3 9.12 8.44 -6.09
N VAL A 4 8.25 8.66 -5.09
CA VAL A 4 6.85 8.31 -5.08
C VAL A 4 6.01 9.49 -4.56
N GLY A 5 4.89 9.75 -5.22
CA GLY A 5 3.84 10.69 -4.82
C GLY A 5 2.47 10.00 -4.82
N PHE A 6 1.56 10.53 -3.99
CA PHE A 6 0.20 10.00 -3.86
C PHE A 6 -0.82 11.06 -4.24
N ILE A 7 -1.88 10.63 -4.92
CA ILE A 7 -3.10 11.40 -5.11
C ILE A 7 -4.28 10.63 -4.56
N VAL A 8 -5.22 11.31 -3.93
CA VAL A 8 -6.49 10.69 -3.53
C VAL A 8 -7.47 10.87 -4.67
N ILE A 9 -8.06 9.77 -5.13
CA ILE A 9 -9.11 9.78 -6.15
C ILE A 9 -10.45 9.50 -5.48
N GLU A 10 -11.29 10.53 -5.49
CA GLU A 10 -12.67 10.49 -5.04
C GLU A 10 -13.65 10.73 -6.20
N ASP A 11 -14.94 10.65 -5.89
CA ASP A 11 -16.00 10.92 -6.85
C ASP A 11 -15.92 12.34 -7.41
N GLY A 12 -15.81 12.48 -8.74
CA GLY A 12 -15.78 13.80 -9.40
C GLY A 12 -14.38 14.37 -9.66
N TRP A 13 -13.33 13.56 -9.53
CA TRP A 13 -11.95 13.93 -9.87
C TRP A 13 -11.77 14.32 -11.36
N ASN A 14 -10.71 15.08 -11.68
CA ASN A 14 -10.43 15.62 -13.02
C ASN A 14 -9.10 15.09 -13.61
N GLU A 15 -9.19 14.43 -14.76
CA GLU A 15 -8.06 13.83 -15.49
C GLU A 15 -7.02 14.85 -16.01
N GLN A 16 -7.47 16.01 -16.49
CA GLN A 16 -6.56 17.03 -17.03
C GLN A 16 -5.67 17.62 -15.92
N SER A 17 -6.22 17.82 -14.73
CA SER A 17 -5.46 18.27 -13.57
C SER A 17 -4.36 17.28 -13.18
N LEU A 18 -4.63 15.99 -13.36
CA LEU A 18 -3.69 14.93 -13.05
C LEU A 18 -2.56 14.83 -14.08
N LEU A 19 -2.88 14.99 -15.36
CA LEU A 19 -1.88 15.02 -16.43
C LEU A 19 -0.92 16.20 -16.28
N ALA A 20 -1.44 17.38 -15.93
CA ALA A 20 -0.63 18.54 -15.60
C ALA A 20 0.29 18.28 -14.40
N LEU A 21 -0.23 17.61 -13.36
CA LEU A 21 0.54 17.25 -12.18
C LEU A 21 1.72 16.33 -12.54
N LYS A 22 1.48 15.22 -13.26
CA LYS A 22 2.56 14.28 -13.64
C LYS A 22 3.71 14.96 -14.38
N GLN A 23 3.37 15.85 -15.33
CA GLN A 23 4.36 16.61 -16.09
C GLN A 23 5.22 17.54 -15.21
N GLN A 24 4.68 17.97 -14.06
CA GLN A 24 5.36 18.86 -13.13
C GLN A 24 6.22 18.12 -12.10
N VAL A 25 5.76 16.98 -11.55
CA VAL A 25 6.42 16.34 -10.40
C VAL A 25 7.54 15.37 -10.78
N GLY A 26 7.50 14.77 -11.98
CA GLY A 26 8.55 13.85 -12.47
C GLY A 26 8.78 12.60 -11.61
N CYS A 27 7.88 12.28 -10.68
CA CYS A 27 7.96 11.14 -9.76
C CYS A 27 7.00 10.01 -10.18
N THR A 28 7.15 8.85 -9.54
CA THR A 28 6.15 7.78 -9.62
C THR A 28 4.88 8.25 -8.91
N LEU A 29 3.71 8.09 -9.51
CA LEU A 29 2.45 8.57 -8.94
C LEU A 29 1.49 7.40 -8.70
N PHE A 30 1.02 7.23 -7.46
CA PHE A 30 -0.01 6.27 -7.09
C PHE A 30 -1.34 6.96 -6.78
N ALA A 31 -2.42 6.34 -7.24
CA ALA A 31 -3.77 6.70 -6.83
C ALA A 31 -4.17 5.93 -5.59
N LEU A 32 -4.67 6.65 -4.58
CA LEU A 32 -5.40 6.13 -3.45
C LEU A 32 -6.88 6.26 -3.77
N GLN A 33 -7.48 5.18 -4.25
CA GLN A 33 -8.89 5.13 -4.59
C GLN A 33 -9.69 4.79 -3.33
N THR A 34 -10.51 5.74 -2.90
CA THR A 34 -11.37 5.59 -1.71
C THR A 34 -12.85 5.37 -2.04
N THR A 35 -13.17 5.26 -3.32
CA THR A 35 -14.52 5.00 -3.85
C THR A 35 -14.64 3.56 -4.36
N ASP A 36 -15.85 3.01 -4.29
CA ASP A 36 -16.16 1.66 -4.81
C ASP A 36 -16.33 1.64 -6.33
N LYS A 37 -16.32 2.81 -6.99
CA LYS A 37 -16.45 2.89 -8.43
C LYS A 37 -15.24 2.26 -9.12
N HIS A 38 -15.49 1.49 -10.17
CA HIS A 38 -14.42 1.11 -11.07
C HIS A 38 -13.88 2.37 -11.74
N ILE A 39 -12.60 2.63 -11.55
CA ILE A 39 -11.91 3.72 -12.19
C ILE A 39 -11.01 3.14 -13.26
N ASP A 40 -11.23 3.57 -14.50
CA ASP A 40 -10.46 3.09 -15.63
C ASP A 40 -8.98 3.48 -15.49
N ARG A 41 -8.12 2.70 -16.13
CA ARG A 41 -6.67 2.88 -16.08
C ARG A 41 -6.29 4.27 -16.60
N PHE A 42 -5.46 4.95 -15.82
CA PHE A 42 -4.85 6.20 -16.22
C PHE A 42 -3.45 5.99 -16.79
N GLU A 43 -3.17 6.52 -17.97
CA GLU A 43 -1.80 6.57 -18.49
C GLU A 43 -0.87 7.39 -17.57
N VAL A 44 -1.46 8.30 -16.80
CA VAL A 44 -0.73 9.22 -15.92
C VAL A 44 -0.43 8.64 -14.54
N ILE A 45 -1.07 7.55 -14.13
CA ILE A 45 -0.83 6.94 -12.80
C ILE A 45 -0.05 5.65 -12.99
N ASP A 46 1.00 5.48 -12.19
CA ASP A 46 1.85 4.30 -12.25
C ASP A 46 1.24 3.11 -11.50
N GLY A 47 0.26 3.34 -10.63
CA GLY A 47 -0.48 2.32 -9.92
C GLY A 47 -1.72 2.80 -9.16
N ILE A 48 -2.69 1.92 -8.92
CA ILE A 48 -3.91 2.22 -8.17
C ILE A 48 -3.97 1.32 -6.94
N ILE A 49 -4.16 1.94 -5.77
CA ILE A 49 -4.32 1.29 -4.48
C ILE A 49 -5.72 1.60 -3.96
N ILE A 50 -6.53 0.57 -3.78
CA ILE A 50 -7.86 0.67 -3.19
C ILE A 50 -7.74 0.61 -1.67
N CYS A 51 -8.23 1.63 -0.98
CA CYS A 51 -8.26 1.72 0.48
C CYS A 51 -9.52 2.45 0.96
N LYS A 52 -9.88 2.36 2.24
CA LYS A 52 -10.97 3.19 2.78
C LYS A 52 -10.50 4.64 2.95
N ALA A 53 -11.44 5.59 2.98
CA ALA A 53 -11.12 7.01 3.20
C ALA A 53 -10.33 7.27 4.49
N GLY A 54 -10.66 6.57 5.58
CA GLY A 54 -9.93 6.67 6.84
C GLY A 54 -8.57 5.95 6.88
N GLU A 55 -8.19 5.28 5.78
CA GLU A 55 -6.95 4.49 5.66
C GLU A 55 -5.85 5.17 4.85
N VAL A 56 -6.14 6.33 4.22
CA VAL A 56 -5.21 7.08 3.36
C VAL A 56 -3.87 7.34 4.06
N GLY A 57 -3.91 7.82 5.31
CA GLY A 57 -2.70 8.11 6.08
C GLY A 57 -1.87 6.85 6.33
N GLN A 58 -2.53 5.73 6.65
CA GLN A 58 -1.86 4.45 6.91
C GLN A 58 -1.19 3.91 5.65
N VAL A 59 -1.83 4.03 4.49
CA VAL A 59 -1.19 3.66 3.22
C VAL A 59 0.09 4.49 3.05
N MET A 60 0.00 5.82 3.19
CA MET A 60 1.18 6.69 3.07
C MET A 60 2.28 6.33 4.05
N THR A 61 1.95 6.03 5.31
CA THR A 61 2.92 5.61 6.33
C THR A 61 3.63 4.31 5.96
N VAL A 62 2.95 3.32 5.36
CA VAL A 62 3.60 2.09 4.88
C VAL A 62 4.63 2.42 3.80
N PHE A 63 4.29 3.27 2.84
CA PHE A 63 5.22 3.67 1.78
C PHE A 63 6.37 4.52 2.30
N GLU A 64 6.12 5.42 3.25
CA GLU A 64 7.17 6.16 3.94
C GLU A 64 8.11 5.19 4.66
N SER A 65 7.57 4.26 5.46
CA SER A 65 8.31 3.24 6.22
C SER A 65 9.23 2.40 5.34
N VAL A 66 8.74 1.90 4.20
CA VAL A 66 9.55 1.05 3.30
C VAL A 66 10.55 1.85 2.46
N LEU A 67 10.28 3.14 2.18
CA LEU A 67 11.15 3.98 1.36
C LEU A 67 12.17 4.80 2.18
N SER A 68 11.92 5.05 3.47
CA SER A 68 12.74 5.92 4.30
C SER A 68 13.86 5.20 5.05
N ASP A 69 13.65 3.94 5.44
CA ASP A 69 14.59 3.20 6.27
C ASP A 69 15.60 2.41 5.43
N TRP A 70 16.83 2.92 5.35
CA TRP A 70 17.98 2.18 4.81
C TRP A 70 18.32 0.90 5.59
N ASP A 71 17.78 0.75 6.80
CA ASP A 71 18.00 -0.40 7.68
C ASP A 71 16.89 -1.49 7.57
N LYS A 72 15.82 -1.26 6.79
CA LYS A 72 14.78 -2.26 6.53
C LYS A 72 15.13 -3.07 5.28
N VAL A 73 15.06 -4.39 5.41
CA VAL A 73 15.39 -5.32 4.33
C VAL A 73 14.32 -5.26 3.24
N GLY A 74 14.67 -4.75 2.06
CA GLY A 74 14.34 -5.44 0.80
C GLY A 74 13.20 -4.92 -0.07
N ILE A 75 12.65 -3.72 0.11
CA ILE A 75 11.64 -3.17 -0.80
C ILE A 75 12.14 -1.86 -1.41
N ASP A 76 12.37 -1.85 -2.73
CA ASP A 76 12.67 -0.62 -3.47
C ASP A 76 11.47 -0.13 -4.31
N VAL A 77 11.61 1.03 -4.96
CA VAL A 77 10.55 1.60 -5.81
C VAL A 77 10.20 0.71 -7.01
N ASN A 78 11.13 -0.11 -7.51
CA ASN A 78 10.83 -1.07 -8.57
C ASN A 78 9.99 -2.24 -8.06
N ASP A 79 10.23 -2.71 -6.83
CA ASP A 79 9.39 -3.71 -6.18
C ASP A 79 7.96 -3.20 -5.97
N ILE A 80 7.84 -1.94 -5.54
CA ILE A 80 6.56 -1.24 -5.43
C ILE A 80 5.86 -1.13 -6.80
N LYS A 81 6.59 -0.72 -7.86
CA LYS A 81 6.03 -0.62 -9.21
C LYS A 81 5.58 -1.97 -9.77
N ARG A 82 6.28 -3.06 -9.45
CA ARG A 82 5.86 -4.41 -9.82
C ARG A 82 4.62 -4.85 -9.06
N SER A 83 4.54 -4.51 -7.77
CA SER A 83 3.46 -4.96 -6.87
C SER A 83 2.17 -4.18 -7.04
N CYS A 84 2.27 -2.88 -7.31
CA CYS A 84 1.15 -1.96 -7.39
C CYS A 84 0.96 -1.36 -8.79
N GLY A 85 1.66 -1.88 -9.80
CA GLY A 85 1.72 -1.31 -11.14
C GLY A 85 0.37 -1.25 -11.88
N ALA A 86 0.27 -0.34 -12.85
CA ALA A 86 -0.96 0.01 -13.57
C ALA A 86 -1.69 -1.13 -14.32
N GLU A 87 -1.15 -2.34 -14.38
CA GLU A 87 -1.85 -3.49 -14.98
C GLU A 87 -2.98 -4.03 -14.09
N LYS A 88 -2.86 -3.91 -12.76
CA LYS A 88 -3.86 -4.40 -11.80
C LYS A 88 -3.95 -3.48 -10.59
N THR A 89 -5.15 -3.37 -10.02
CA THR A 89 -5.34 -2.64 -8.77
C THR A 89 -4.76 -3.43 -7.61
N ALA A 90 -4.06 -2.74 -6.72
CA ALA A 90 -3.69 -3.25 -5.42
C ALA A 90 -4.82 -2.96 -4.43
N LYS A 91 -5.02 -3.84 -3.43
CA LYS A 91 -5.97 -3.61 -2.35
C LYS A 91 -5.20 -3.50 -1.03
N PHE A 92 -5.41 -2.41 -0.32
CA PHE A 92 -4.90 -2.24 1.02
C PHE A 92 -5.80 -2.97 2.02
N ILE A 93 -5.19 -3.76 2.88
CA ILE A 93 -5.83 -4.39 4.04
C ILE A 93 -4.90 -4.23 5.23
N GLN A 94 -5.47 -4.13 6.42
CA GLN A 94 -4.71 -4.03 7.65
C GLN A 94 -5.39 -4.82 8.76
N ALA A 95 -4.59 -5.26 9.73
CA ALA A 95 -5.05 -5.80 10.99
C ALA A 95 -4.22 -5.15 12.10
N ARG A 96 -4.86 -4.83 13.22
CA ARG A 96 -4.18 -4.28 14.40
C ARG A 96 -4.54 -5.14 15.60
N VAL A 97 -3.53 -5.50 16.38
CA VAL A 97 -3.71 -6.19 17.66
C VAL A 97 -3.13 -5.29 18.74
N THR A 98 -3.90 -5.08 19.80
CA THR A 98 -3.49 -4.28 20.96
C THR A 98 -3.15 -5.22 22.11
N GLY A 99 -2.02 -4.99 22.78
CA GLY A 99 -1.57 -5.83 23.88
C GLY A 99 -0.06 -6.01 23.86
N LYS A 100 0.48 -6.75 24.81
CA LYS A 100 1.90 -7.12 24.79
C LYS A 100 2.10 -8.19 23.70
N PRO A 101 2.86 -7.92 22.63
CA PRO A 101 3.05 -8.87 21.55
C PRO A 101 3.71 -10.13 22.09
N ASP A 102 3.13 -11.26 21.71
CA ASP A 102 3.70 -12.59 21.77
C ASP A 102 3.46 -13.28 20.41
N SER A 103 4.10 -14.43 20.21
CA SER A 103 4.00 -15.16 18.94
C SER A 103 2.55 -15.50 18.55
N GLU A 104 1.67 -15.74 19.52
CA GLU A 104 0.28 -16.09 19.24
C GLU A 104 -0.54 -14.86 18.83
N GLN A 105 -0.25 -13.69 19.39
CA GLN A 105 -0.83 -12.43 18.96
C GLN A 105 -0.39 -12.05 17.54
N VAL A 106 0.89 -12.24 17.20
CA VAL A 106 1.40 -12.01 15.83
C VAL A 106 0.70 -12.94 14.85
N LYS A 107 0.64 -14.24 15.15
CA LYS A 107 -0.10 -15.22 14.31
C LYS A 107 -1.57 -14.86 14.17
N SER A 108 -2.22 -14.45 15.26
CA SER A 108 -3.61 -14.02 15.24
C SER A 108 -3.81 -12.80 14.34
N ALA A 109 -2.94 -11.78 14.44
CA ALA A 109 -2.97 -10.59 13.60
C ALA A 109 -2.83 -10.94 12.11
N VAL A 110 -1.87 -11.80 11.77
CA VAL A 110 -1.64 -12.28 10.40
C VAL A 110 -2.84 -13.07 9.88
N ASN A 111 -3.39 -13.98 10.68
CA ASN A 111 -4.60 -14.73 10.30
C ASN A 111 -5.80 -13.80 10.08
N HIS A 112 -5.99 -12.79 10.93
CA HIS A 112 -7.01 -11.77 10.74
C HIS A 112 -6.80 -10.94 9.47
N LEU A 113 -5.55 -10.67 9.08
CA LEU A 113 -5.23 -10.02 7.82
C LEU A 113 -5.58 -10.91 6.63
N LEU A 114 -5.13 -12.16 6.64
CA LEU A 114 -5.35 -13.13 5.55
C LEU A 114 -6.84 -13.42 5.33
N ASN A 115 -7.63 -13.50 6.39
CA ASN A 115 -9.08 -13.72 6.31
C ASN A 115 -9.86 -12.54 5.68
N GLN A 116 -9.23 -11.37 5.50
CA GLN A 116 -9.83 -10.25 4.77
C GLN A 116 -9.65 -10.36 3.25
N ILE A 117 -8.81 -11.28 2.77
CA ILE A 117 -8.60 -11.54 1.36
C ILE A 117 -9.74 -12.44 0.85
N PRO A 118 -10.54 -11.99 -0.14
CA PRO A 118 -11.58 -12.84 -0.72
C PRO A 118 -11.02 -14.14 -1.30
N GLU A 119 -11.71 -15.25 -1.04
CA GLU A 119 -11.37 -16.55 -1.62
C GLU A 119 -11.46 -16.51 -3.16
N GLY A 120 -10.61 -17.29 -3.83
CA GLY A 120 -10.60 -17.39 -5.29
C GLY A 120 -9.88 -16.25 -6.03
N LEU A 121 -9.26 -15.31 -5.31
CA LEU A 121 -8.36 -14.32 -5.89
C LEU A 121 -6.97 -14.90 -6.19
N SER A 122 -6.47 -14.67 -7.39
CA SER A 122 -5.07 -14.94 -7.74
C SER A 122 -4.23 -13.70 -7.42
N ILE A 123 -3.48 -13.77 -6.31
CA ILE A 123 -2.53 -12.74 -5.91
C ILE A 123 -1.18 -13.05 -6.56
N GLN A 124 -0.68 -12.12 -7.37
CA GLN A 124 0.64 -12.24 -8.02
C GLN A 124 1.76 -11.62 -7.17
N TYR A 125 1.46 -10.55 -6.44
CA TYR A 125 2.39 -9.81 -5.62
C TYR A 125 1.73 -9.43 -4.29
N MET A 126 2.49 -9.49 -3.20
CA MET A 126 2.06 -9.07 -1.88
C MET A 126 3.21 -8.29 -1.22
N MET A 127 2.87 -7.11 -0.69
CA MET A 127 3.76 -6.33 0.16
C MET A 127 3.23 -6.42 1.58
N LEU A 128 4.09 -6.80 2.52
CA LEU A 128 3.75 -6.95 3.93
C LEU A 128 4.63 -6.01 4.76
N ASP A 129 3.98 -5.10 5.47
CA ASP A 129 4.62 -4.26 6.48
C ASP A 129 4.11 -4.67 7.86
N ILE A 130 5.04 -4.84 8.81
CA ILE A 130 4.73 -5.22 10.19
C ILE A 130 5.38 -4.18 11.09
N GLU A 131 4.53 -3.38 11.73
CA GLU A 131 4.93 -2.38 12.69
C GLU A 131 4.61 -2.85 14.12
N SER A 132 5.56 -2.66 15.03
CA SER A 132 5.43 -3.02 16.44
C SER A 132 6.25 -2.04 17.30
N ASP A 133 5.64 -1.56 18.38
CA ASP A 133 6.31 -0.73 19.41
C ASP A 133 7.41 -1.52 20.16
N HIS A 134 7.46 -2.83 19.94
CA HIS A 134 8.46 -3.72 20.49
C HIS A 134 9.31 -4.33 19.37
N LYS A 135 10.60 -4.53 19.65
CA LYS A 135 11.50 -5.20 18.73
C LYS A 135 11.06 -6.65 18.55
N LEU A 136 10.55 -6.97 17.37
CA LEU A 136 10.25 -8.34 16.97
C LEU A 136 11.56 -9.13 16.85
N SER A 137 11.55 -10.35 17.36
CA SER A 137 12.62 -11.31 17.12
C SER A 137 12.53 -11.88 15.69
N LEU A 138 13.66 -12.40 15.18
CA LEU A 138 13.67 -13.07 13.88
C LEU A 138 12.76 -14.31 13.86
N ASP A 139 12.65 -15.01 14.99
CA ASP A 139 11.77 -16.19 15.13
C ASP A 139 10.28 -15.83 15.10
N GLU A 140 9.92 -14.57 15.36
CA GLU A 140 8.54 -14.08 15.19
C GLU A 140 8.25 -13.62 13.76
N PHE A 141 9.30 -13.42 12.95
CA PHE A 141 9.21 -12.99 11.55
C PHE A 141 9.20 -14.17 10.57
N PHE A 142 9.87 -15.28 10.90
CA PHE A 142 9.97 -16.50 10.08
C PHE A 142 8.94 -17.57 10.48
#